data_AF-A0A9P1IZW7-F1
#
_entry.id   AF-A0A9P1IZW7-F1
#
_cell.length_a   1.000
_cell.length_b   1.000
_cell.length_c   1.000
_cell.angle_alpha   90.00
_cell.angle_beta   90.00
_cell.angle_gamma   90.00
#
_symmetry.space_group_name_H-M   'P 1'
#
loop_
_entity.id
_entity.type
_entity.pdbx_description
1 polymer ?
#
loop_
_entity_poly.entity_id
_entity_poly.type
_entity_poly.pdbx_seq_one_letter_code
_entity_poly.pdbx_strand_id
1 'polypeptide(L)'
;MCAGIWLPDDRIRFEDPNEPFLCLICENKTNLNVKEMLEKTIVETDAYITALKEEIVELEVQKSLFEQSVTSNSGVWRKKLEDCWKQHGGSMSTWTQKFNGNQTYALLKPQAIDAMFDLFPSTPQLEHLRTAAKHLGIIMSMCKTERFDADDHAKFDASLKGFCSELIAAVPEDHPIVKFHMLDKHVPDFVKMFDSWAFVSEQGVEGIHAYVNALFRHYASAKNPELILRRVFTRILLNNKMVDNYNFS
;
A
#
# COMPACT_ATOMS: atom_id res chain seq x y z
N MET A 1 -49.27 -1.85 -13.56
CA MET A 1 -48.25 -1.21 -12.70
C MET A 1 -48.00 0.17 -13.28
N CYS A 2 -48.38 1.24 -12.60
CA CYS A 2 -48.32 2.61 -13.13
C CYS A 2 -46.91 3.16 -12.94
N ALA A 3 -46.25 3.61 -14.02
CA ALA A 3 -44.89 4.15 -14.00
C ALA A 3 -44.92 5.66 -13.67
N GLY A 4 -44.58 6.01 -12.43
CA GLY A 4 -44.44 7.40 -11.97
C GLY A 4 -43.03 7.95 -12.14
N ILE A 5 -42.88 9.26 -11.99
CA ILE A 5 -41.59 9.99 -11.92
C ILE A 5 -41.10 9.95 -10.47
N TRP A 6 -39.78 9.80 -10.28
CA TRP A 6 -39.14 9.47 -9.01
C TRP A 6 -38.28 10.63 -8.51
N LEU A 7 -38.41 11.01 -7.24
CA LEU A 7 -37.38 11.80 -6.55
C LEU A 7 -36.33 10.87 -5.94
N PRO A 8 -35.06 11.31 -5.77
CA PRO A 8 -34.03 10.51 -5.12
C PRO A 8 -34.43 10.00 -3.72
N ASP A 9 -35.16 10.81 -2.95
CA ASP A 9 -35.64 10.48 -1.61
C ASP A 9 -36.82 9.49 -1.62
N ASP A 10 -37.56 9.38 -2.73
CA ASP A 10 -38.66 8.41 -2.87
C ASP A 10 -38.14 6.97 -2.93
N ARG A 11 -36.84 6.77 -3.18
CA ARG A 11 -36.20 5.45 -3.17
C ARG A 11 -36.27 4.77 -1.80
N ILE A 12 -36.27 5.54 -0.71
CA ILE A 12 -36.36 5.03 0.66
C ILE A 12 -37.75 4.41 0.93
N ARG A 13 -38.79 4.94 0.28
CA ARG A 13 -40.17 4.43 0.39
C ARG A 13 -40.39 3.09 -0.32
N PHE A 14 -39.46 2.66 -1.18
CA PHE A 14 -39.52 1.35 -1.84
C PHE A 14 -39.05 0.19 -0.96
N GLU A 15 -38.43 0.47 0.17
CA GLU A 15 -37.89 -0.56 1.06
C GLU A 15 -38.95 -1.10 2.05
N ASP A 16 -40.07 -0.38 2.26
CA ASP A 16 -41.16 -0.83 3.13
C ASP A 16 -42.35 -1.41 2.34
N PRO A 17 -42.56 -2.73 2.34
CA PRO A 17 -43.69 -3.37 1.65
C PRO A 17 -45.07 -3.08 2.27
N ASN A 18 -45.15 -2.38 3.42
CA ASN A 18 -46.41 -2.08 4.10
C ASN A 18 -46.98 -0.68 3.80
N GLU A 19 -46.24 0.19 3.11
CA GLU A 19 -46.73 1.52 2.75
C GLU A 19 -47.46 1.48 1.39
N PRO A 20 -48.80 1.68 1.33
CA PRO A 20 -49.51 1.69 0.07
C PRO A 20 -49.17 2.97 -0.73
N PHE A 21 -48.47 2.79 -1.85
CA PHE A 21 -48.13 3.88 -2.77
C PHE A 21 -49.24 4.11 -3.80
N LEU A 22 -49.62 5.38 -4.00
CA LEU A 22 -50.60 5.81 -5.01
C LEU A 22 -49.88 6.59 -6.13
N CYS A 23 -50.19 6.30 -7.38
CA CYS A 23 -49.66 7.09 -8.50
C CYS A 23 -50.29 8.50 -8.53
N LEU A 24 -49.69 9.44 -9.26
CA LEU A 24 -50.16 10.83 -9.37
C LEU A 24 -51.65 10.96 -9.76
N ILE A 25 -52.17 10.01 -10.53
CA ILE A 25 -53.60 9.92 -10.90
C ILE A 25 -54.45 9.49 -9.70
N CYS A 26 -53.98 8.50 -8.93
CA CYS A 26 -54.64 8.03 -7.71
C CYS A 26 -54.56 9.05 -6.55
N GLU A 27 -53.59 9.96 -6.57
CA GLU A 27 -53.52 11.14 -5.69
C GLU A 27 -54.35 12.34 -6.20
N ASN A 28 -55.14 12.19 -7.26
CA ASN A 28 -55.97 13.25 -7.84
C ASN A 28 -55.17 14.46 -8.37
N LYS A 29 -53.90 14.28 -8.74
CA LYS A 29 -53.09 15.34 -9.37
C LYS A 29 -53.31 15.35 -10.87
N THR A 30 -53.81 16.48 -11.39
CA THR A 30 -54.12 16.68 -12.82
C THR A 30 -52.86 16.97 -13.66
N ASN A 31 -52.94 16.83 -14.99
CA ASN A 31 -51.81 17.07 -15.92
C ASN A 31 -51.09 18.42 -15.72
N LEU A 32 -51.80 19.47 -15.32
CA LEU A 32 -51.21 20.78 -15.00
C LEU A 32 -50.31 20.72 -13.76
N ASN A 33 -50.77 20.07 -12.69
CA ASN A 33 -50.01 19.90 -11.45
C ASN A 33 -48.77 19.01 -11.67
N VAL A 34 -48.84 18.02 -12.56
CA VAL A 34 -47.70 17.16 -12.89
C VAL A 34 -46.61 17.94 -13.64
N LYS A 35 -47.00 18.84 -14.56
CA LYS A 35 -46.05 19.70 -15.28
C LYS A 35 -45.34 20.68 -14.33
N GLU A 36 -46.08 21.32 -13.44
CA GLU A 36 -45.50 22.21 -12.42
C GLU A 36 -44.57 21.45 -11.45
N MET A 37 -44.95 20.23 -11.05
CA MET A 37 -44.09 19.37 -10.24
C MET A 37 -42.80 18.98 -10.98
N LEU A 38 -42.89 18.64 -12.27
CA LEU A 38 -41.72 18.34 -13.11
C LEU A 38 -40.79 19.55 -13.25
N GLU A 39 -41.35 20.73 -13.53
CA GLU A 39 -40.58 21.97 -13.64
C GLU A 39 -39.88 22.29 -12.31
N LYS A 40 -40.57 22.09 -11.18
CA LYS A 40 -39.97 22.24 -9.85
C LYS A 40 -38.84 21.23 -9.60
N THR A 41 -39.05 19.95 -9.91
CA THR A 41 -38.03 18.90 -9.73
C THR A 41 -36.81 19.15 -10.61
N ILE A 42 -36.99 19.63 -11.85
CA ILE A 42 -35.87 20.00 -12.72
C ILE A 42 -35.06 21.12 -12.06
N VAL A 43 -35.71 22.18 -11.58
CA VAL A 43 -35.04 23.30 -10.91
C VAL A 43 -34.31 22.84 -9.64
N GLU A 44 -34.93 21.99 -8.82
CA GLU A 44 -34.33 21.43 -7.61
C GLU A 44 -33.11 20.54 -7.94
N THR A 45 -33.21 19.72 -8.99
CA THR A 45 -32.11 18.85 -9.46
C THR A 45 -30.96 19.66 -10.03
N ASP A 46 -31.24 20.69 -10.84
CA ASP A 46 -30.22 21.57 -11.41
C ASP A 46 -29.49 22.35 -10.32
N ALA A 47 -30.20 22.80 -9.29
CA ALA A 47 -29.60 23.42 -8.11
C ALA A 47 -28.69 22.45 -7.36
N TYR A 48 -29.13 21.20 -7.17
CA TYR A 48 -28.32 20.15 -6.52
C TYR A 48 -27.06 19.80 -7.32
N ILE A 49 -27.18 19.65 -8.64
CA ILE A 49 -26.03 19.42 -9.54
C ILE A 49 -25.04 20.60 -9.48
N THR A 50 -25.54 21.83 -9.40
CA THR A 50 -24.69 23.01 -9.32
C THR A 50 -23.92 23.04 -8.01
N ALA A 51 -24.59 22.77 -6.88
CA ALA A 51 -23.94 22.68 -5.57
C ALA A 51 -22.87 21.59 -5.52
N LEU A 52 -23.14 20.39 -6.06
CA LEU A 52 -22.15 19.32 -6.13
C LEU A 52 -20.94 19.68 -7.01
N LYS A 53 -21.15 20.42 -8.11
CA LYS A 53 -20.06 20.89 -8.96
C LYS A 53 -19.17 21.88 -8.23
N GLU A 54 -19.75 22.80 -7.46
CA GLU A 54 -19.01 23.75 -6.63
C GLU A 54 -18.20 23.01 -5.56
N GLU A 55 -18.80 22.03 -4.87
CA GLU A 55 -18.10 21.18 -3.89
C GLU A 55 -16.93 20.40 -4.52
N ILE A 56 -17.10 19.82 -5.71
CA ILE A 56 -16.02 19.14 -6.45
C ILE A 56 -14.87 20.11 -6.73
N VAL A 57 -15.16 21.33 -7.20
CA VAL A 57 -14.13 22.33 -7.49
C VAL A 57 -13.37 22.71 -6.21
N GLU A 58 -14.05 22.89 -5.09
CA GLU A 58 -13.40 23.17 -3.80
C GLU A 58 -12.50 22.00 -3.35
N LEU A 59 -12.99 20.76 -3.46
CA LEU A 59 -12.23 19.56 -3.13
C LEU A 59 -11.02 19.37 -4.05
N GLU A 60 -11.13 19.69 -5.34
CA GLU A 60 -10.02 19.65 -6.28
C GLU A 60 -8.93 20.67 -5.92
N VAL A 61 -9.32 21.88 -5.51
CA VAL A 61 -8.38 22.89 -5.01
C VAL A 61 -7.70 22.41 -3.73
N GLN A 62 -8.45 21.87 -2.76
CA GLN A 62 -7.87 21.34 -1.52
C GLN A 62 -6.92 20.17 -1.79
N LYS A 63 -7.29 19.25 -2.67
CA LYS A 63 -6.44 18.14 -3.11
C LYS A 63 -5.15 18.66 -3.76
N SER A 64 -5.25 19.63 -4.66
CA SER A 64 -4.08 20.25 -5.32
C SER A 64 -3.13 20.92 -4.32
N LEU A 65 -3.67 21.65 -3.33
CA LEU A 65 -2.88 22.24 -2.25
C LEU A 65 -2.18 21.18 -1.39
N PHE A 66 -2.91 20.11 -1.04
CA PHE A 66 -2.34 18.98 -0.31
C PHE A 66 -1.23 18.30 -1.11
N GLU A 67 -1.48 17.97 -2.38
CA GLU A 67 -0.51 17.39 -3.30
C GLU A 67 0.72 18.28 -3.43
N GLN A 68 0.58 19.60 -3.58
CA GLN A 68 1.72 20.52 -3.60
C GLN A 68 2.53 20.47 -2.29
N SER A 69 1.88 20.34 -1.15
CA SER A 69 2.54 20.29 0.16
C SER A 69 3.30 18.97 0.42
N VAL A 70 2.89 17.87 -0.22
CA VAL A 70 3.45 16.52 -0.04
C VAL A 70 4.40 16.11 -1.18
N THR A 71 4.13 16.55 -2.40
CA THR A 71 4.84 16.08 -3.61
C THR A 71 5.88 17.07 -4.14
N SER A 72 5.72 18.38 -3.91
CA SER A 72 6.75 19.33 -4.36
C SER A 72 8.02 19.20 -3.53
N ASN A 73 9.19 19.35 -4.16
CA ASN A 73 10.49 19.35 -3.47
C ASN A 73 10.62 20.49 -2.43
N SER A 74 9.70 21.45 -2.45
CA SER A 74 9.57 22.57 -1.52
C SER A 74 8.49 22.36 -0.45
N GLY A 75 7.78 21.23 -0.47
CA GLY A 75 6.68 20.95 0.45
C GLY A 75 7.16 20.76 1.89
N VAL A 76 6.57 21.49 2.84
CA VAL A 76 6.96 21.44 4.26
C VAL A 76 6.82 20.03 4.83
N TRP A 77 5.75 19.32 4.46
CA TRP A 77 5.49 17.95 4.92
C TRP A 77 6.45 16.94 4.30
N ARG A 78 6.74 17.09 3.00
CA ARG A 78 7.75 16.27 2.33
C ARG A 78 9.11 16.39 3.00
N LYS A 79 9.54 17.61 3.30
CA LYS A 79 10.83 17.85 3.96
C LYS A 79 10.89 17.23 5.36
N LYS A 80 9.82 17.40 6.16
CA LYS A 80 9.71 16.75 7.49
C LYS A 80 9.80 15.23 7.39
N LEU A 81 9.10 14.62 6.43
CA LEU A 81 9.17 13.19 6.16
C LEU A 81 10.58 12.76 5.74
N GLU A 82 11.20 13.46 4.79
CA GLU A 82 12.56 13.14 4.33
C GLU A 82 13.60 13.26 5.44
N ASP A 83 13.48 14.26 6.30
CA ASP A 83 14.37 14.44 7.45
C ASP A 83 14.15 13.33 8.48
N CYS A 84 12.90 12.94 8.74
CA CYS A 84 12.57 11.78 9.58
C CYS A 84 13.13 10.48 9.00
N TRP A 85 12.96 10.23 7.70
CA TRP A 85 13.49 9.03 7.06
C TRP A 85 15.01 8.97 7.15
N LYS A 86 15.72 10.10 6.92
CA LYS A 86 17.18 10.17 7.04
C LYS A 86 17.65 9.84 8.46
N GLN A 87 16.95 10.34 9.49
CA GLN A 87 17.28 10.03 10.89
C GLN A 87 17.18 8.54 11.20
N HIS A 88 16.28 7.83 10.52
CA HIS A 88 16.08 6.38 10.65
C HIS A 88 16.76 5.54 9.56
N GLY A 89 17.68 6.13 8.77
CA GLY A 89 18.50 5.40 7.80
C GLY A 89 17.87 5.23 6.40
N GLY A 90 16.69 5.80 6.15
CA GLY A 90 16.05 5.86 4.84
C GLY A 90 16.40 7.14 4.09
N SER A 91 17.52 7.15 3.36
CA SER A 91 17.86 8.28 2.48
C SER A 91 17.57 7.93 1.02
N MET A 92 16.56 8.56 0.42
CA MET A 92 16.40 8.54 -1.03
C MET A 92 17.46 9.46 -1.66
N SER A 93 18.33 8.90 -2.51
CA SER A 93 19.20 9.73 -3.32
C SER A 93 18.41 10.29 -4.51
N THR A 94 18.85 11.43 -5.07
CA THR A 94 18.34 11.97 -6.34
C THR A 94 18.39 10.96 -7.47
N TRP A 95 19.26 9.95 -7.39
CA TRP A 95 19.48 8.94 -8.40
C TRP A 95 18.62 7.68 -8.24
N THR A 96 18.25 7.31 -7.00
CA THR A 96 17.55 6.04 -6.75
C THR A 96 16.05 6.18 -6.58
N GLN A 97 15.51 7.36 -6.23
CA GLN A 97 14.06 7.68 -6.05
C GLN A 97 13.19 6.63 -5.30
N LYS A 98 13.80 5.59 -4.74
CA LYS A 98 13.21 4.41 -4.13
C LYS A 98 14.14 3.95 -3.01
N PHE A 99 13.55 3.42 -1.94
CA PHE A 99 14.29 2.75 -0.88
C PHE A 99 14.79 1.38 -1.34
N ASN A 100 16.00 1.01 -0.93
CA ASN A 100 16.48 -0.37 -1.05
C ASN A 100 15.98 -1.24 0.12
N GLY A 101 16.27 -2.55 0.10
CA GLY A 101 15.84 -3.48 1.15
C GLY A 101 16.27 -3.08 2.56
N ASN A 102 17.53 -2.69 2.75
CA ASN A 102 18.05 -2.27 4.05
C ASN A 102 17.38 -1.00 4.57
N GLN A 103 17.15 -0.03 3.68
CA GLN A 103 16.45 1.21 4.03
C GLN A 103 14.99 0.93 4.39
N THR A 104 14.31 0.09 3.61
CA THR A 104 12.93 -0.32 3.88
C THR A 104 12.82 -1.03 5.24
N TYR A 105 13.75 -1.94 5.53
CA TYR A 105 13.82 -2.64 6.82
C TYR A 105 14.03 -1.67 7.99
N ALA A 106 14.91 -0.67 7.83
CA ALA A 106 15.16 0.32 8.87
C ALA A 106 13.93 1.20 9.14
N LEU A 107 13.20 1.60 8.10
CA LEU A 107 11.99 2.41 8.21
C LEU A 107 10.79 1.65 8.78
N LEU A 108 10.76 0.32 8.65
CA LEU A 108 9.71 -0.54 9.22
C LEU A 108 9.97 -0.96 10.68
N LYS A 109 11.01 -0.42 11.33
CA LYS A 109 11.20 -0.62 12.77
C LYS A 109 10.16 0.17 13.57
N PRO A 110 9.68 -0.34 14.72
CA PRO A 110 8.65 0.33 15.51
C PRO A 110 8.95 1.80 15.82
N GLN A 111 10.20 2.12 16.20
CA GLN A 111 10.65 3.48 16.50
C GLN A 111 10.57 4.41 15.30
N ALA A 112 10.93 3.92 14.11
CA ALA A 112 10.88 4.70 12.88
C ALA A 112 9.43 4.90 12.43
N ILE A 113 8.59 3.87 12.57
CA ILE A 113 7.15 3.96 12.31
C ILE A 113 6.52 5.01 13.22
N ASP A 114 6.73 4.92 14.54
CA ASP A 114 6.14 5.88 15.47
C ASP A 114 6.59 7.31 15.14
N ALA A 115 7.88 7.55 14.91
CA ALA A 115 8.39 8.86 14.53
C ALA A 115 7.79 9.40 13.22
N MET A 116 7.59 8.56 12.20
CA MET A 116 6.96 8.97 10.94
C MET A 116 5.49 9.35 11.12
N PHE A 117 4.74 8.56 11.89
CA PHE A 117 3.32 8.76 12.09
C PHE A 117 3.03 9.93 13.03
N ASP A 118 3.91 10.20 14.01
CA ASP A 118 3.81 11.34 14.93
C ASP A 118 4.04 12.71 14.25
N LEU A 119 4.51 12.73 13.00
CA LEU A 119 4.57 13.96 12.22
C LEU A 119 3.17 14.50 11.90
N PHE A 120 2.17 13.62 11.79
CA PHE A 120 0.83 13.99 11.36
C PHE A 120 -0.12 14.04 12.56
N PRO A 121 -1.20 14.85 12.50
CA PRO A 121 -2.27 14.78 13.49
C PRO A 121 -2.85 13.37 13.55
N SER A 122 -3.00 12.83 14.76
CA SER A 122 -3.55 11.49 14.95
C SER A 122 -5.02 11.44 14.51
N THR A 123 -5.36 10.42 13.73
CA THR A 123 -6.72 10.07 13.33
C THR A 123 -6.93 8.57 13.48
N PRO A 124 -8.17 8.07 13.65
CA PRO A 124 -8.41 6.63 13.74
C PRO A 124 -7.80 5.84 12.57
N GLN A 125 -7.95 6.34 11.34
CA GLN A 125 -7.39 5.71 10.14
C GLN A 125 -5.86 5.70 10.17
N LEU A 126 -5.24 6.78 10.65
CA LEU A 126 -3.79 6.88 10.74
C LEU A 126 -3.23 5.91 11.80
N GLU A 127 -3.94 5.69 12.92
CA GLU A 127 -3.54 4.71 13.93
C GLU A 127 -3.70 3.26 13.44
N HIS A 128 -4.72 2.97 12.63
CA HIS A 128 -4.82 1.69 11.92
C HIS A 128 -3.65 1.49 10.96
N LEU A 129 -3.29 2.51 10.16
CA LEU A 129 -2.09 2.45 9.29
C LEU A 129 -0.80 2.27 10.09
N ARG A 130 -0.66 2.92 11.25
CA ARG A 130 0.49 2.78 12.15
C ARG A 130 0.63 1.33 12.60
N THR A 131 -0.48 0.71 13.00
CA THR A 131 -0.52 -0.68 13.46
C THR A 131 -0.26 -1.66 12.31
N ALA A 132 -0.85 -1.43 11.14
CA ALA A 132 -0.57 -2.18 9.92
C ALA A 132 0.92 -2.14 9.56
N ALA A 133 1.56 -0.96 9.61
CA ALA A 133 2.98 -0.81 9.36
C ALA A 133 3.84 -1.61 10.34
N LYS A 134 3.45 -1.67 11.63
CA LYS A 134 4.15 -2.48 12.64
C LYS A 134 4.05 -3.97 12.34
N HIS A 135 2.88 -4.47 11.93
CA HIS A 135 2.72 -5.84 11.47
C HIS A 135 3.59 -6.13 10.24
N LEU A 136 3.63 -5.20 9.28
CA LEU A 136 4.48 -5.32 8.09
C LEU A 136 5.97 -5.39 8.45
N GLY A 137 6.42 -4.62 9.46
CA GLY A 137 7.79 -4.69 9.97
C GLY A 137 8.13 -6.05 10.59
N ILE A 138 7.18 -6.65 11.33
CA ILE A 138 7.34 -8.01 11.86
C ILE A 138 7.44 -9.02 10.71
N ILE A 139 6.51 -8.98 9.76
CA ILE A 139 6.49 -9.84 8.58
C ILE A 139 7.84 -9.74 7.84
N MET A 140 8.32 -8.52 7.55
CA MET A 140 9.60 -8.32 6.88
C MET A 140 10.78 -8.91 7.65
N SER A 141 10.79 -8.80 8.98
CA SER A 141 11.85 -9.39 9.82
C SER A 141 11.90 -10.92 9.79
N MET A 142 10.80 -11.56 9.36
CA MET A 142 10.70 -13.01 9.21
C MET A 142 11.05 -13.48 7.79
N CYS A 143 11.33 -12.57 6.85
CA CYS A 143 11.88 -12.91 5.53
C CYS A 143 13.37 -13.25 5.66
N LYS A 144 13.65 -14.37 6.32
CA LYS A 144 14.98 -14.86 6.69
C LYS A 144 15.20 -16.27 6.11
N THR A 145 16.45 -16.68 5.98
CA THR A 145 16.82 -17.96 5.33
C THR A 145 16.69 -19.15 6.26
N GLU A 146 16.61 -18.91 7.57
CA GLU A 146 16.36 -19.93 8.58
C GLU A 146 14.99 -20.59 8.37
N ARG A 147 14.88 -21.83 8.87
CA ARG A 147 13.61 -22.53 8.89
C ARG A 147 12.70 -22.00 9.99
N PHE A 148 11.42 -21.89 9.69
CA PHE A 148 10.37 -21.51 10.61
C PHE A 148 10.07 -22.72 11.49
N ASP A 149 10.03 -22.49 12.80
CA ASP A 149 9.43 -23.42 13.75
C ASP A 149 7.92 -23.15 13.90
N ALA A 150 7.27 -23.90 14.78
CA ALA A 150 5.83 -23.73 15.03
C ALA A 150 5.48 -22.34 15.55
N ASP A 151 6.36 -21.71 16.34
CA ASP A 151 6.13 -20.38 16.91
C ASP A 151 6.31 -19.30 15.83
N ASP A 152 7.29 -19.46 14.95
CA ASP A 152 7.49 -18.62 13.77
C ASP A 152 6.28 -18.71 12.82
N HIS A 153 5.74 -19.91 12.55
CA HIS A 153 4.51 -20.05 11.75
C HIS A 153 3.32 -19.34 12.40
N ALA A 154 3.10 -19.53 13.70
CA ALA A 154 2.01 -18.87 14.42
C ALA A 154 2.16 -17.35 14.43
N LYS A 155 3.37 -16.84 14.63
CA LYS A 155 3.69 -15.41 14.63
C LYS A 155 3.52 -14.80 13.24
N PHE A 156 3.90 -15.52 12.19
CA PHE A 156 3.73 -15.09 10.80
C PHE A 156 2.24 -14.96 10.47
N ASP A 157 1.45 -16.02 10.69
CA ASP A 157 0.01 -16.03 10.42
C ASP A 157 -0.72 -14.95 11.24
N ALA A 158 -0.38 -14.77 12.51
CA ALA A 158 -0.95 -13.72 13.36
C ALA A 158 -0.60 -12.31 12.86
N SER A 159 0.65 -12.08 12.44
CA SER A 159 1.10 -10.78 11.94
C SER A 159 0.47 -10.46 10.58
N LEU A 160 0.35 -11.44 9.69
CA LEU A 160 -0.31 -11.28 8.40
C LEU A 160 -1.80 -10.97 8.56
N LYS A 161 -2.50 -11.71 9.42
CA LYS A 161 -3.91 -11.45 9.71
C LYS A 161 -4.12 -10.05 10.30
N GLY A 162 -3.26 -9.65 11.25
CA GLY A 162 -3.28 -8.32 11.83
C GLY A 162 -3.01 -7.22 10.80
N PHE A 163 -2.01 -7.41 9.94
CA PHE A 163 -1.74 -6.49 8.83
C PHE A 163 -2.97 -6.28 7.94
N CYS A 164 -3.62 -7.37 7.51
CA CYS A 164 -4.79 -7.29 6.65
C CYS A 164 -5.98 -6.61 7.35
N SER A 165 -6.28 -6.94 8.61
CA SER A 165 -7.40 -6.34 9.33
C SER A 165 -7.21 -4.83 9.55
N GLU A 166 -6.00 -4.42 9.95
CA GLU A 166 -5.68 -3.02 10.18
C GLU A 166 -5.66 -2.22 8.87
N LEU A 167 -5.17 -2.81 7.78
CA LEU A 167 -5.18 -2.16 6.47
C LEU A 167 -6.60 -1.94 5.94
N ILE A 168 -7.49 -2.93 6.09
CA ILE A 168 -8.91 -2.80 5.71
C ILE A 168 -9.61 -1.73 6.56
N ALA A 169 -9.31 -1.66 7.86
CA ALA A 169 -9.88 -0.63 8.73
C ALA A 169 -9.37 0.78 8.39
N ALA A 170 -8.11 0.91 7.96
CA ALA A 170 -7.50 2.16 7.54
C ALA A 170 -8.07 2.70 6.21
N VAL A 171 -8.21 1.84 5.21
CA VAL A 171 -8.55 2.20 3.83
C VAL A 171 -9.59 1.23 3.24
N PRO A 172 -10.84 1.24 3.73
CA PRO A 172 -11.85 0.23 3.36
C PRO A 172 -12.25 0.24 1.88
N GLU A 173 -12.11 1.39 1.21
CA GLU A 173 -12.48 1.59 -0.20
C GLU A 173 -11.32 1.30 -1.17
N ASP A 174 -10.10 1.09 -0.67
CA ASP A 174 -8.93 0.83 -1.51
C ASP A 174 -8.83 -0.64 -1.92
N HIS A 175 -8.34 -0.85 -3.14
CA HIS A 175 -8.10 -2.19 -3.66
C HIS A 175 -6.66 -2.63 -3.35
N PRO A 176 -6.45 -3.86 -2.85
CA PRO A 176 -5.11 -4.33 -2.51
C PRO A 176 -4.23 -4.42 -3.77
N ILE A 177 -3.05 -3.79 -3.71
CA ILE A 177 -2.06 -3.93 -4.77
C ILE A 177 -1.60 -5.39 -4.90
N VAL A 178 -1.18 -5.80 -6.10
CA VAL A 178 -0.76 -7.18 -6.42
C VAL A 178 0.24 -7.73 -5.40
N LYS A 179 1.18 -6.91 -4.91
CA LYS A 179 2.16 -7.33 -3.89
C LYS A 179 1.52 -7.73 -2.56
N PHE A 180 0.49 -7.02 -2.11
CA PHE A 180 -0.25 -7.39 -0.90
C PHE A 180 -1.12 -8.62 -1.13
N HIS A 181 -1.72 -8.77 -2.31
CA HIS A 181 -2.40 -10.01 -2.67
C HIS A 181 -1.45 -11.22 -2.64
N MET A 182 -0.25 -11.09 -3.20
CA MET A 182 0.77 -12.15 -3.13
C MET A 182 1.13 -12.50 -1.70
N LEU A 183 1.33 -11.49 -0.85
CA LEU A 183 1.64 -11.65 0.56
C LEU A 183 0.52 -12.35 1.35
N ASP A 184 -0.74 -12.01 1.09
CA ASP A 184 -1.90 -12.59 1.78
C ASP A 184 -2.24 -14.00 1.27
N LYS A 185 -2.24 -14.22 -0.05
CA LYS A 185 -2.80 -15.45 -0.65
C LYS A 185 -1.79 -16.53 -0.99
N HIS A 186 -0.53 -16.17 -1.25
CA HIS A 186 0.43 -17.12 -1.83
C HIS A 186 1.65 -17.35 -0.94
N VAL A 187 2.11 -16.33 -0.22
CA VAL A 187 3.24 -16.46 0.70
C VAL A 187 2.96 -17.45 1.84
N PRO A 188 1.77 -17.50 2.48
CA PRO A 188 1.54 -18.46 3.56
C PRO A 188 1.68 -19.91 3.12
N ASP A 189 1.16 -20.26 1.94
CA ASP A 189 1.29 -21.60 1.38
C ASP A 189 2.74 -21.92 1.06
N PHE A 190 3.48 -20.95 0.53
CA PHE A 190 4.91 -21.09 0.28
C PHE A 190 5.70 -21.34 1.57
N VAL A 191 5.48 -20.52 2.61
CA VAL A 191 6.15 -20.66 3.91
C VAL A 191 5.81 -22.00 4.55
N LYS A 192 4.57 -22.46 4.47
CA LYS A 192 4.14 -23.79 4.96
C LYS A 192 4.77 -24.95 4.18
N MET A 193 4.96 -24.79 2.87
CA MET A 193 5.54 -25.83 2.02
C MET A 193 7.05 -25.99 2.24
N PHE A 194 7.77 -24.89 2.45
CA PHE A 194 9.25 -24.88 2.51
C PHE A 194 9.82 -24.63 3.90
N ASP A 195 8.97 -24.39 4.90
CA ASP A 195 9.34 -23.91 6.24
C ASP A 195 10.28 -22.71 6.18
N SER A 196 10.24 -21.89 5.14
CA SER A 196 11.12 -20.73 4.98
C SER A 196 10.54 -19.80 3.94
N TRP A 197 10.78 -18.51 4.10
CA TRP A 197 10.37 -17.51 3.11
C TRP A 197 11.52 -17.09 2.20
N ALA A 198 12.73 -16.88 2.74
CA ALA A 198 13.82 -16.33 1.95
C ALA A 198 14.68 -17.38 1.23
N PHE A 199 14.39 -18.68 1.38
CA PHE A 199 15.20 -19.77 0.80
C PHE A 199 15.35 -19.68 -0.73
N VAL A 200 14.32 -19.21 -1.44
CA VAL A 200 14.34 -18.99 -2.90
C VAL A 200 14.43 -17.51 -3.28
N SER A 201 14.74 -16.64 -2.32
CA SER A 201 14.76 -15.19 -2.56
C SER A 201 15.95 -14.76 -3.41
N GLU A 202 15.78 -13.67 -4.15
CA GLU A 202 16.86 -13.04 -4.92
C GLU A 202 17.96 -12.45 -4.02
N GLN A 203 17.77 -12.36 -2.71
CA GLN A 203 18.75 -11.82 -1.77
C GLN A 203 20.10 -12.55 -1.85
N GLY A 204 20.08 -13.88 -2.05
CA GLY A 204 21.29 -14.67 -2.26
C GLY A 204 22.04 -14.27 -3.54
N VAL A 205 21.31 -13.94 -4.60
CA VAL A 205 21.89 -13.46 -5.88
C VAL A 205 22.40 -12.02 -5.75
N GLU A 206 21.68 -11.15 -5.05
CA GLU A 206 22.10 -9.77 -4.78
C GLU A 206 23.40 -9.71 -3.97
N GLY A 207 23.57 -10.60 -2.98
CA GLY A 207 24.83 -10.75 -2.24
C GLY A 207 26.01 -11.12 -3.14
N ILE A 208 25.77 -12.01 -4.12
CA ILE A 208 26.77 -12.40 -5.12
C ILE A 208 27.09 -11.21 -6.04
N HIS A 209 26.11 -10.39 -6.44
CA HIS A 209 26.36 -9.22 -7.30
C HIS A 209 27.40 -8.26 -6.72
N ALA A 210 27.36 -7.98 -5.41
CA ALA A 210 28.35 -7.11 -4.76
C ALA A 210 29.77 -7.71 -4.82
N TYR A 211 29.89 -9.03 -4.56
CA TYR A 211 31.15 -9.76 -4.63
C TYR A 211 31.70 -9.81 -6.07
N VAL A 212 30.85 -10.11 -7.05
CA VAL A 212 31.17 -10.11 -8.48
C VAL A 212 31.70 -8.74 -8.90
N ASN A 213 31.02 -7.66 -8.51
CA ASN A 213 31.46 -6.30 -8.83
C ASN A 213 32.83 -5.96 -8.19
N ALA A 214 33.10 -6.44 -6.98
CA ALA A 214 34.41 -6.29 -6.35
C ALA A 214 35.50 -7.06 -7.11
N LEU A 215 35.21 -8.27 -7.58
CA LEU A 215 36.13 -9.05 -8.40
C LEU A 215 36.41 -8.38 -9.75
N PHE A 216 35.40 -7.82 -10.41
CA PHE A 216 35.59 -7.04 -11.64
C PHE A 216 36.53 -5.86 -11.42
N ARG A 217 36.39 -5.12 -10.32
CA ARG A 217 37.31 -4.03 -9.95
C ARG A 217 38.72 -4.55 -9.67
N HIS A 218 38.83 -5.68 -8.96
CA HIS A 218 40.13 -6.28 -8.62
C HIS A 218 40.90 -6.74 -9.88
N TYR A 219 40.20 -7.27 -10.87
CA TYR A 219 40.80 -7.71 -12.14
C TYR A 219 40.78 -6.66 -13.25
N ALA A 220 40.36 -5.42 -12.96
CA ALA A 220 40.23 -4.34 -13.95
C ALA A 220 41.56 -3.98 -14.65
N SER A 221 42.70 -4.35 -14.06
CA SER A 221 44.03 -4.16 -14.65
C SER A 221 44.34 -5.11 -15.82
N ALA A 222 43.56 -6.19 -15.99
CA ALA A 222 43.71 -7.08 -17.14
C ALA A 222 43.10 -6.45 -18.40
N LYS A 223 43.84 -6.45 -19.52
CA LYS A 223 43.37 -5.85 -20.78
C LYS A 223 42.34 -6.72 -21.54
N ASN A 224 42.25 -8.01 -21.22
CA ASN A 224 41.40 -8.96 -21.93
C ASN A 224 40.11 -9.24 -21.11
N PRO A 225 38.92 -8.87 -21.62
CA PRO A 225 37.63 -9.14 -20.97
C PRO A 225 37.36 -10.62 -20.70
N GLU A 226 37.74 -11.51 -21.60
CA GLU A 226 37.56 -12.96 -21.44
C GLU A 226 38.39 -13.49 -20.26
N LEU A 227 39.62 -12.99 -20.11
CA LEU A 227 40.48 -13.33 -18.99
C LEU A 227 39.93 -12.80 -17.67
N ILE A 228 39.33 -11.60 -17.66
CA ILE A 228 38.64 -11.05 -16.49
C ILE A 228 37.49 -11.98 -16.10
N LEU A 229 36.59 -12.30 -17.04
CA LEU A 229 35.44 -13.17 -16.79
C LEU A 229 35.88 -14.54 -16.27
N ARG A 230 36.87 -15.17 -16.89
CA ARG A 230 37.41 -16.45 -16.45
C ARG A 230 37.96 -16.38 -15.02
N ARG A 231 38.66 -15.31 -14.67
CA ARG A 231 39.20 -15.10 -13.31
C ARG A 231 38.09 -14.85 -12.29
N VAL A 232 37.12 -14.00 -12.61
CA VAL A 232 35.93 -13.75 -11.78
C VAL A 232 35.19 -15.06 -11.53
N PHE A 233 34.87 -15.81 -12.58
CA PHE A 233 34.15 -17.07 -12.49
C PHE A 233 34.93 -18.14 -11.71
N THR A 234 36.22 -18.31 -11.99
CA THR A 234 37.09 -19.21 -11.22
C THR A 234 37.10 -18.84 -9.75
N ARG A 235 37.15 -17.54 -9.42
CA ARG A 235 37.17 -17.08 -8.03
C ARG A 235 35.84 -17.30 -7.33
N ILE A 236 34.70 -17.14 -8.01
CA ILE A 236 33.38 -17.49 -7.49
C ILE A 236 33.29 -18.98 -7.19
N LEU A 237 33.72 -19.84 -8.12
CA LEU A 237 33.73 -21.30 -7.94
C LEU A 237 34.66 -21.77 -6.81
N LEU A 238 35.83 -21.14 -6.65
CA LEU A 238 36.78 -21.49 -5.60
C LEU A 238 36.35 -20.98 -4.23
N ASN A 239 35.60 -19.87 -4.18
CA ASN A 239 35.13 -19.26 -2.94
C ASN A 239 33.75 -19.80 -2.53
N ASN A 240 33.41 -21.03 -2.94
CA ASN A 240 32.18 -21.74 -2.60
C ASN A 240 32.11 -22.14 -1.10
N LYS A 241 32.56 -21.25 -0.20
CA LYS A 241 32.19 -21.21 1.22
C LYS A 241 30.74 -20.75 1.43
N MET A 242 29.89 -20.91 0.42
CA MET A 242 28.46 -20.62 0.47
C MET A 242 27.68 -21.71 1.25
N VAL A 243 28.38 -22.70 1.84
CA VAL A 243 27.79 -23.78 2.66
C VAL A 243 28.32 -23.78 4.11
N ASP A 244 29.47 -23.14 4.42
CA ASP A 244 30.16 -23.32 5.71
C ASP A 244 29.92 -22.22 6.77
N ASN A 245 29.02 -21.26 6.53
CA ASN A 245 28.66 -20.26 7.55
C ASN A 245 27.41 -20.63 8.37
N TYR A 246 26.85 -21.84 8.19
CA TYR A 246 25.92 -22.43 9.16
C TYR A 246 26.70 -23.20 10.22
N ASN A 247 27.35 -22.46 11.14
CA ASN A 247 27.77 -23.04 12.41
C ASN A 247 26.49 -23.32 13.22
N PHE A 248 26.03 -24.57 13.18
CA PHE A 248 25.20 -25.12 14.24
C PHE A 248 26.08 -25.24 15.50
N SER A 249 25.89 -24.32 16.43
CA SER A 249 26.28 -24.44 17.84
C SER A 249 25.11 -24.03 18.71
#